data_AF-A0AAW9JZZ4-F1
#
_entry.id   AF-A0AAW9JZZ4-F1
#
_cell.length_a   1.000
_cell.length_b   1.000
_cell.length_c   1.000
_cell.angle_alpha   90.00
_cell.angle_beta   90.00
_cell.angle_gamma   90.00
#
_symmetry.space_group_name_H-M   'P 1'
#
loop_
_entity.id
_entity.type
_entity.pdbx_description
1 polymer ?
#
loop_
_entity_poly.entity_id
_entity_poly.type
_entity_poly.pdbx_seq_one_letter_code
_entity_poly.pdbx_strand_id
1 'polypeptide(L)' 'MLVDFTRVKNIFIVCGRTDMLKGMDGLASIVQYEYDMDLYDNAIFLFCGGKSDRLKALYWDGDGFILLYNRINDGKLKWL' A
#
# COMPACT_ATOMS: atom_id res chain seq x y z
N MET A 1 13.77 10.92 5.23
CA MET A 1 14.40 9.59 5.14
C MET A 1 14.19 9.07 3.72
N LEU A 2 15.22 8.51 3.08
CA LEU A 2 15.09 7.88 1.75
C LEU A 2 14.87 6.39 1.99
N VAL A 3 13.70 5.87 1.64
CA VAL A 3 13.43 4.43 1.72
C VAL A 3 14.02 3.76 0.49
N ASP A 4 14.89 2.78 0.72
CA ASP A 4 15.43 1.92 -0.32
C ASP A 4 14.48 0.72 -0.53
N PHE A 5 13.50 0.88 -1.42
CA PHE A 5 12.53 -0.17 -1.72
C PHE A 5 13.14 -1.44 -2.33
N THR A 6 14.40 -1.42 -2.77
CA THR A 6 15.09 -2.63 -3.25
C THR A 6 15.41 -3.62 -2.13
N ARG A 7 15.33 -3.17 -0.87
CA ARG A 7 15.57 -3.98 0.34
C ARG A 7 14.29 -4.53 0.97
N VAL A 8 13.13 -4.20 0.40
CA VAL A 8 11.86 -4.74 0.88
C VAL A 8 11.78 -6.22 0.54
N LYS A 9 11.55 -7.06 1.54
CA LYS A 9 11.52 -8.52 1.36
C LYS A 9 10.24 -8.99 0.70
N ASN A 10 9.12 -8.42 1.12
CA ASN A 10 7.80 -8.87 0.71
C ASN A 10 7.02 -7.74 0.04
N ILE A 11 6.42 -8.02 -1.12
CA ILE A 11 5.55 -7.07 -1.83
C ILE A 11 4.18 -7.72 -1.96
N PHE A 12 3.19 -7.13 -1.30
CA PHE A 12 1.81 -7.60 -1.33
C PHE A 12 0.94 -6.67 -2.16
N ILE A 13 0.11 -7.26 -3.02
CA ILE A 13 -0.92 -6.55 -3.78
C ILE A 13 -2.25 -6.89 -3.12
N VAL A 14 -2.92 -5.88 -2.57
CA VAL A 14 -4.24 -6.05 -1.99
C VAL A 14 -5.26 -6.20 -3.11
N CYS A 15 -5.87 -7.38 -3.18
CA CYS A 15 -6.84 -7.73 -4.21
C CYS A 15 -8.18 -7.03 -3.99
N GLY A 16 -8.88 -6.75 -5.09
CA GLY A 16 -10.17 -6.08 -5.05
C GLY A 16 -10.08 -4.55 -4.92
N ARG A 17 -11.22 -3.92 -4.66
CA ARG A 17 -11.36 -2.46 -4.67
C ARG A 17 -11.13 -1.88 -3.29
N THR A 18 -10.02 -1.16 -3.11
CA THR A 18 -9.78 -0.40 -1.89
C THR A 18 -10.40 1.00 -1.96
N ASP A 19 -11.00 1.44 -0.86
CA ASP A 19 -11.37 2.84 -0.68
C ASP A 19 -10.12 3.70 -0.46
N MET A 20 -9.75 4.46 -1.49
CA MET A 20 -8.54 5.27 -1.52
C MET A 20 -8.64 6.58 -0.71
N LEU A 21 -9.78 6.85 -0.05
CA LEU A 21 -9.89 7.93 0.93
C LEU A 21 -9.21 7.57 2.26
N LYS A 22 -9.03 6.28 2.56
CA LYS A 22 -8.35 5.81 3.78
C LYS A 22 -6.90 6.29 3.84
N GLY A 23 -6.52 6.83 5.00
CA GLY A 23 -5.14 7.20 5.34
C GLY A 23 -4.31 6.00 5.81
N MET A 24 -3.20 6.24 6.51
CA MET A 24 -2.34 5.16 7.02
C MET A 24 -3.10 4.16 7.89
N ASP A 25 -3.77 4.63 8.95
CA ASP A 25 -4.46 3.76 9.92
C ASP A 25 -5.60 2.95 9.27
N GLY A 26 -6.32 3.54 8.34
CA GLY A 26 -7.40 2.84 7.62
C GLY A 26 -6.89 1.80 6.63
N LEU A 27 -5.70 1.99 6.06
CA LEU A 27 -5.07 0.98 5.20
C LEU A 27 -4.39 -0.10 6.05
N ALA A 28 -3.77 0.29 7.15
CA ALA A 28 -3.23 -0.60 8.17
C ALA A 28 -4.30 -1.55 8.71
N SER A 29 -5.49 -1.03 9.03
CA SER A 29 -6.59 -1.83 9.55
C SER A 29 -7.03 -2.91 8.55
N ILE A 30 -7.00 -2.63 7.25
CA ILE A 30 -7.33 -3.63 6.21
C ILE A 30 -6.31 -4.79 6.29
N VAL A 31 -5.01 -4.48 6.32
CA VAL A 31 -3.96 -5.50 6.36
C VAL A 31 -4.05 -6.35 7.63
N GLN A 32 -4.22 -5.71 8.79
CA GLN A 32 -4.28 -6.41 10.08
C GLN A 32 -5.56 -7.23 10.23
N TYR A 33 -6.73 -6.67 9.93
CA TYR A 33 -7.99 -7.31 10.30
C TYR A 33 -8.64 -8.11 9.17
N GLU A 34 -8.45 -7.73 7.91
CA GLU A 34 -9.03 -8.48 6.78
C GLU A 34 -8.10 -9.59 6.29
N TYR A 35 -6.78 -9.37 6.37
CA TYR A 35 -5.77 -10.32 5.87
C TYR A 35 -4.98 -11.04 6.97
N ASP A 36 -5.13 -10.65 8.25
CA ASP A 36 -4.40 -11.23 9.40
C ASP A 36 -2.88 -11.21 9.21
N MET A 37 -2.36 -10.10 8.66
CA MET A 37 -0.94 -9.93 8.35
C MET A 37 -0.26 -8.94 9.29
N ASP A 38 1.02 -9.20 9.58
CA ASP A 38 1.85 -8.29 10.37
C ASP A 38 2.29 -7.08 9.53
N LEU A 39 1.95 -5.88 9.98
CA LEU A 39 2.33 -4.61 9.37
C LEU A 39 3.77 -4.19 9.66
N TYR A 40 4.39 -4.77 10.69
CA TYR A 40 5.73 -4.41 11.13
C TYR A 40 6.81 -5.29 10.50
N ASP A 41 6.42 -6.33 9.76
CA ASP A 41 7.35 -7.10 8.93
C ASP A 41 7.91 -6.24 7.79
N ASN A 42 9.03 -6.67 7.20
CA ASN A 42 9.64 -6.00 6.06
C ASN A 42 8.82 -6.27 4.77
N ALA A 43 7.64 -5.63 4.72
CA ALA A 43 6.65 -5.80 3.70
C ALA A 43 6.05 -4.45 3.26
N ILE A 44 5.81 -4.31 1.96
CA ILE A 44 5.06 -3.18 1.40
C ILE A 44 3.72 -3.67 0.87
N PHE A 45 2.65 -2.96 1.25
CA PHE A 45 1.28 -3.29 0.87
C PHE A 45 0.78 -2.29 -0.15
N LEU A 46 0.44 -2.77 -1.35
CA LEU A 46 -0.02 -1.98 -2.48
C LEU A 46 -1.54 -2.02 -2.57
N PHE A 47 -2.15 -0.84 -2.72
CA PHE A 47 -3.60 -0.67 -2.80
C PHE A 47 -3.98 0.13 -4.05
N CYS A 48 -5.08 -0.27 -4.67
CA CYS A 48 -5.70 0.48 -5.75
C CYS A 48 -7.21 0.57 -5.56
N GLY A 49 -7.76 1.72 -5.92
CA GLY A 49 -9.20 1.91 -5.97
C GLY A 49 -9.77 1.66 -7.35
N GLY A 50 -11.10 1.76 -7.46
CA GLY A 50 -11.79 1.47 -8.73
C GLY A 50 -11.48 2.43 -9.88
N LYS A 51 -10.94 3.63 -9.60
CA LYS A 51 -10.57 4.59 -10.66
C LYS A 51 -9.32 4.16 -11.43
N SER A 52 -8.50 3.27 -10.88
CA SER A 52 -7.29 2.72 -11.52
C SER A 52 -6.27 3.78 -11.99
N ASP A 53 -6.39 5.02 -11.54
CA ASP A 53 -5.50 6.15 -11.85
C ASP A 53 -4.56 6.48 -10.68
N ARG A 54 -4.63 5.70 -9.60
CA ARG A 54 -3.92 5.96 -8.36
C ARG A 54 -3.58 4.69 -7.61
N LEU A 55 -2.41 4.69 -6.98
CA LEU A 55 -1.88 3.64 -6.13
C LEU A 55 -1.50 4.25 -4.78
N LYS A 56 -1.75 3.52 -3.69
CA LYS A 56 -1.09 3.78 -2.41
C LYS A 56 -0.20 2.60 -2.05
N ALA A 57 0.94 2.90 -1.42
CA ALA A 57 1.81 1.88 -0.85
C ALA A 57 2.06 2.20 0.63
N LEU A 58 1.71 1.28 1.51
CA LEU A 58 1.94 1.38 2.95
C LEU A 58 3.15 0.53 3.32
N TYR A 59 4.11 1.13 4.04
CA TYR A 59 5.34 0.48 4.48
C TYR A 59 5.71 0.94 5.90
N TRP A 60 6.14 0.01 6.75
CA TRP A 60 6.74 0.33 8.04
C TRP A 60 8.26 0.41 7.91
N ASP A 61 8.87 1.55 8.21
CA ASP A 61 10.32 1.77 8.05
C ASP A 61 11.16 1.41 9.28
N GLY A 62 10.52 0.99 10.37
CA GLY A 62 11.15 0.73 11.67
C GLY A 62 10.77 1.76 12.74
N ASP A 63 10.57 3.02 12.35
CA ASP A 63 10.24 4.13 13.26
C ASP A 63 8.82 4.68 13.00
N GLY A 64 8.28 4.48 11.79
CA GLY A 64 6.99 5.00 11.39
C GLY A 64 6.41 4.36 10.15
N PHE A 65 5.12 4.62 9.92
CA PHE A 65 4.48 4.29 8.66
C PHE A 65 4.78 5.34 7.60
N ILE A 66 5.13 4.86 6.42
CA ILE A 66 5.27 5.64 5.21
C ILE A 66 4.13 5.27 4.26
N LEU A 67 3.45 6.31 3.78
CA LEU A 67 2.40 6.18 2.77
C LEU A 67 2.84 6.88 1.49
N LEU A 68 3.21 6.08 0.50
CA LEU A 68 3.41 6.59 -0.85
C LEU A 68 2.05 6.71 -1.53
N TYR A 69 1.84 7.82 -2.22
CA TYR A 69 0.65 8.04 -3.05
C TYR A 69 1.08 8.44 -4.45
N ASN A 70 0.88 7.53 -5.40
CA ASN A 70 1.19 7.77 -6.80
C ASN A 70 -0.10 7.98 -7.59
N ARG A 71 -0.19 9.09 -8.32
CA ARG A 71 -1.27 9.38 -9.25
C ARG A 71 -0.72 9.35 -10.66
N ILE A 72 -1.30 8.51 -11.49
CA ILE A 72 -0.91 8.36 -12.89
C ILE A 72 -1.62 9.43 -13.71
N ASN A 73 -0.85 10.18 -14.49
CA ASN A 73 -1.37 11.25 -15.34
C ASN A 73 -1.88 10.73 -16.69
N ASP A 74 -1.22 9.71 -17.25
CA ASP A 74 -1.60 9.08 -18.50
C ASP A 74 -1.56 7.55 -18.39
N GLY A 75 -2.60 6.89 -18.92
CA GLY A 75 -2.84 5.46 -18.75
C GLY A 75 -3.65 5.08 -17.51
N LYS A 76 -3.80 3.76 -17.32
CA LYS A 76 -4.52 3.17 -16.17
C LYS A 76 -3.74 1.98 -15.63
N LEU A 77 -3.75 1.83 -14.31
CA LEU A 77 -3.33 0.60 -13.65
C LEU A 77 -4.29 -0.52 -14.06
N LYS A 78 -3.72 -1.63 -14.51
CA LYS A 78 -4.46 -2.90 -14.54
C LYS A 78 -4.33 -3.50 -13.14
N TRP A 79 -5.30 -3.20 -12.30
CA TRP A 79 -5.44 -3.86 -11.00
C TRP A 79 -6.20 -5.18 -11.20
N LEU A 80 -5.76 -6.21 -10.47
CA LEU A 80 -6.21 -7.59 -10.59
C LEU A 80 -7.74 -7.73 -10.66
#